data_AF-A0A974CD87-F1
#
_entry.id   AF-A0A974CD87-F1
#
_cell.length_a   1.000
_cell.length_b   1.000
_cell.length_c   1.000
_cell.angle_alpha   90.00
_cell.angle_beta   90.00
_cell.angle_gamma   90.00
#
_symmetry.space_group_name_H-M   'P 1'
#
loop_
_entity.id
_entity.type
_entity.pdbx_description
1 polymer ?
#
loop_
_entity_poly.entity_id
_entity_poly.type
_entity_poly.pdbx_seq_one_letter_code
_entity_poly.pdbx_strand_id
1 'polypeptide(L)'
;MYDSFHPNHTKHSIIHRQALQYNCICSDTAERNHQLKTFKADFINRGCNPMIVDQYIHAATRIPRSQLLQYKQKPEINSFP
;
A
#
# COMPACT_ATOMS: atom_id res chain seq x y z
N MET A 1 -19.27 3.37 8.36
CA MET A 1 -18.59 2.06 8.29
C MET A 1 -18.28 1.82 6.82
N TYR A 2 -17.04 1.51 6.43
CA TYR A 2 -16.70 1.27 5.02
C TYR A 2 -17.56 0.16 4.42
N ASP A 3 -18.57 0.58 3.65
CA ASP A 3 -19.62 -0.26 3.09
C ASP A 3 -19.15 -0.91 1.79
N SER A 4 -18.15 -1.77 1.92
CA SER A 4 -17.82 -2.74 0.87
C SER A 4 -18.24 -4.11 1.35
N PHE A 5 -18.81 -4.93 0.46
CA PHE A 5 -19.16 -6.34 0.70
C PHE A 5 -17.95 -7.28 0.89
N HIS A 6 -16.74 -6.73 1.00
CA HIS A 6 -15.53 -7.49 1.26
C HIS A 6 -15.32 -7.81 2.75
N PRO A 7 -14.71 -8.95 3.08
CA PRO A 7 -14.32 -9.27 4.45
C PRO A 7 -13.26 -8.30 4.98
N ASN A 8 -13.17 -8.17 6.31
CA ASN A 8 -12.30 -7.18 6.97
C ASN A 8 -10.82 -7.29 6.55
N HIS A 9 -10.30 -8.51 6.40
CA HIS A 9 -8.91 -8.72 5.97
C HIS A 9 -8.65 -8.16 4.55
N THR A 10 -9.63 -8.20 3.65
CA THR A 10 -9.53 -7.63 2.29
C THR A 10 -9.62 -6.12 2.32
N LYS A 11 -10.50 -5.54 3.13
CA LYS A 11 -10.59 -4.08 3.32
C LYS A 11 -9.25 -3.51 3.81
N HIS A 12 -8.63 -4.21 4.75
CA HIS A 12 -7.34 -3.84 5.31
C HIS A 12 -6.18 -4.02 4.33
N SER A 13 -6.18 -5.10 3.55
CA SER A 13 -5.12 -5.34 2.55
C SER A 13 -5.13 -4.32 1.42
N ILE A 14 -6.29 -3.77 1.05
CA ILE A 14 -6.43 -2.70 0.06
C ILE A 14 -5.65 -1.45 0.51
N ILE A 15 -5.82 -1.04 1.77
CA ILE A 15 -5.12 0.14 2.34
C ILE A 15 -3.60 -0.07 2.24
N HIS A 16 -3.13 -1.23 2.69
CA HIS A 16 -1.71 -1.58 2.68
C HIS A 16 -1.14 -1.60 1.25
N ARG A 17 -1.85 -2.22 0.30
CA ARG A 17 -1.42 -2.34 -1.10
C ARG A 17 -1.32 -0.98 -1.78
N GLN A 18 -2.29 -0.10 -1.56
CA GLN A 18 -2.28 1.24 -2.14
C GLN A 18 -1.18 2.11 -1.50
N ALA A 19 -0.98 2.05 -0.18
CA ALA A 19 0.13 2.74 0.47
C ALA A 19 1.51 2.25 -0.02
N LEU A 20 1.66 0.94 -0.25
CA LEU A 20 2.85 0.34 -0.86
C LEU A 20 3.10 0.87 -2.28
N GLN A 21 2.03 1.03 -3.06
CA GLN A 21 2.12 1.56 -4.42
C GLN A 21 2.64 3.01 -4.42
N TYR A 22 2.14 3.86 -3.53
CA TYR A 22 2.67 5.22 -3.35
C TYR A 22 4.16 5.21 -2.98
N ASN A 23 4.57 4.32 -2.08
CA ASN A 23 5.98 4.19 -1.68
C ASN A 23 6.90 3.68 -2.81
N CYS A 24 6.34 2.97 -3.80
CA CYS A 24 7.07 2.49 -4.97
C CYS A 24 7.20 3.57 -6.06
N ILE A 25 6.09 4.23 -6.40
CA ILE A 25 5.99 5.18 -7.51
C ILE A 25 6.60 6.53 -7.17
N CYS A 26 6.34 7.06 -5.96
CA CYS A 26 6.86 8.36 -5.54
C CYS A 26 8.34 8.23 -5.19
N SER A 27 9.20 8.85 -6.00
CA SER A 27 10.63 8.94 -5.70
C SER A 27 10.91 10.02 -4.64
N ASP A 28 10.15 11.11 -4.66
CA ASP A 28 10.24 12.19 -3.69
C ASP A 28 9.45 11.90 -2.41
N THR A 29 10.05 12.19 -1.27
CA THR A 29 9.47 11.89 0.05
C THR A 29 8.37 12.89 0.44
N ALA A 30 8.51 14.16 0.06
CA ALA A 30 7.52 15.18 0.40
C ALA A 30 6.22 14.95 -0.39
N GLU A 31 6.35 14.66 -1.69
CA GLU A 31 5.23 14.28 -2.56
C GLU A 31 4.54 13.01 -2.05
N ARG A 32 5.30 11.96 -1.73
CA ARG A 32 4.76 10.73 -1.15
C ARG A 32 3.94 11.03 0.11
N ASN A 33 4.47 11.83 1.03
CA ASN A 33 3.79 12.15 2.28
C ASN A 33 2.53 13.01 2.05
N HIS A 34 2.57 13.92 1.08
CA HIS A 34 1.40 14.70 0.67
C HIS A 34 0.29 13.77 0.15
N GLN A 35 0.62 12.86 -0.77
CA GLN A 35 -0.33 11.89 -1.32
C GLN A 35 -0.89 10.95 -0.25
N LEU A 36 -0.05 10.45 0.66
CA LEU A 36 -0.48 9.60 1.77
C LEU A 36 -1.40 10.32 2.76
N LYS A 37 -1.26 11.64 2.92
CA LYS A 37 -2.17 12.45 3.75
C LYS A 37 -3.57 12.53 3.14
N THR A 38 -3.67 12.78 1.84
CA THR A 38 -4.95 12.79 1.10
C THR A 38 -5.58 11.40 1.10
N PHE A 39 -4.78 10.37 0.80
CA PHE A 39 -5.18 8.97 0.86
C PHE A 39 -5.76 8.56 2.22
N LYS A 40 -5.11 8.93 3.32
CA LYS A 40 -5.59 8.68 4.68
C LYS A 40 -6.96 9.33 4.89
N ALA A 41 -7.11 10.59 4.52
CA ALA A 41 -8.36 11.33 4.67
C ALA A 41 -9.51 10.65 3.91
N ASP A 42 -9.26 10.20 2.68
CA ASP A 42 -10.26 9.51 1.86
C ASP A 42 -10.79 8.22 2.53
N PHE A 43 -9.90 7.40 3.11
CA PHE A 43 -10.32 6.19 3.81
C PHE A 43 -11.08 6.49 5.10
N ILE A 44 -10.67 7.52 5.85
CA ILE A 44 -11.39 7.95 7.05
C ILE A 44 -12.79 8.46 6.67
N ASN A 45 -12.91 9.26 5.61
CA ASN A 45 -14.19 9.78 5.12
C ASN A 45 -15.12 8.65 4.64
N ARG A 46 -14.56 7.56 4.11
CA ARG A 46 -15.31 6.35 3.76
C ARG A 46 -15.69 5.50 4.99
N GLY A 47 -15.34 5.92 6.20
CA GLY A 47 -15.71 5.27 7.45
C GLY A 47 -14.80 4.09 7.83
N CYS A 48 -13.56 4.07 7.35
CA CYS A 48 -12.52 3.19 7.90
C CYS A 48 -12.02 3.71 9.24
N ASN A 49 -11.59 2.79 10.11
CA ASN A 49 -11.00 3.15 11.39
C ASN A 49 -9.64 3.86 11.18
N PRO A 50 -9.46 5.11 11.66
CA PRO A 50 -8.21 5.86 11.49
C PRO A 50 -6.97 5.12 11.99
N MET A 51 -7.07 4.39 13.11
CA MET A 51 -5.94 3.64 13.67
C MET A 51 -5.46 2.53 12.73
N ILE A 52 -6.41 1.85 12.08
CA ILE A 52 -6.11 0.80 11.11
C ILE A 52 -5.45 1.40 9.87
N VAL A 53 -5.99 2.52 9.38
CA VAL A 53 -5.42 3.23 8.22
C VAL A 53 -3.97 3.64 8.50
N ASP A 54 -3.70 4.25 9.66
CA ASP A 54 -2.36 4.65 10.06
C ASP A 54 -1.40 3.47 10.20
N GLN A 55 -1.86 2.37 10.83
CA GLN A 55 -1.04 1.18 11.00
C GLN A 55 -0.56 0.64 9.64
N TYR A 56 -1.44 0.56 8.64
CA TYR A 56 -1.08 0.03 7.32
C TYR A 56 -0.26 1.00 6.49
N ILE A 57 -0.50 2.32 6.59
CA ILE A 57 0.35 3.33 5.95
C ILE A 57 1.76 3.28 6.55
N HIS A 58 1.87 3.17 7.87
CA HIS A 58 3.16 3.06 8.54
C HIS A 58 3.89 1.77 8.16
N ALA A 59 3.20 0.63 8.13
CA ALA A 59 3.78 -0.63 7.70
C ALA A 59 4.31 -0.56 6.26
N ALA A 60 3.56 0.06 5.34
CA ALA A 60 3.96 0.20 3.94
C ALA A 60 5.15 1.14 3.74
N THR A 61 5.19 2.27 4.45
CA THR A 61 6.28 3.26 4.34
C THR A 61 7.56 2.83 5.02
N ARG A 62 7.50 1.89 5.99
CA ARG A 62 8.68 1.27 6.60
C ARG A 62 9.49 0.40 5.63
N ILE A 63 8.89 -0.08 4.55
CA ILE A 63 9.60 -0.90 3.56
C ILE A 63 10.43 0.05 2.69
N PRO A 64 11.76 -0.14 2.57
CA PRO A 64 12.58 0.71 1.72
C PRO A 64 12.12 0.63 0.27
N ARG A 65 12.03 1.77 -0.42
CA ARG A 65 11.68 1.81 -1.84
C ARG A 65 12.61 0.94 -2.69
N SER A 66 13.90 0.92 -2.36
CA SER A 66 14.88 0.05 -3.03
C SER A 66 14.47 -1.42 -3.00
N GLN A 67 13.94 -1.91 -1.88
CA GLN A 67 13.46 -3.29 -1.74
C GLN A 67 12.20 -3.54 -2.58
N LEU A 68 11.30 -2.55 -2.71
CA LEU A 68 10.10 -2.66 -3.55
C LEU A 68 10.41 -2.69 -5.04
N LEU A 69 11.48 -1.99 -5.44
CA LEU A 69 11.94 -1.93 -6.83
C LEU A 69 12.84 -3.11 -7.23
N GLN A 70 13.26 -3.94 -6.27
CA GLN A 70 14.04 -5.12 -6.59
C GLN A 70 13.23 -6.04 -7.51
N TYR A 71 13.71 -6.16 -8.75
CA TYR A 71 13.24 -7.20 -9.65
C TYR A 71 13.60 -8.55 -9.04
N LYS A 72 12.59 -9.34 -8.67
CA LYS A 72 12.81 -10.75 -8.39
C LYS A 72 13.17 -11.40 -9.72
N GLN A 73 14.42 -11.83 -9.86
CA GLN A 73 14.81 -12.71 -10.95
C GLN A 73 13.80 -13.86 -10.99
N LYS A 74 13.10 -13.98 -12.11
CA LYS A 74 12.27 -15.15 -12.37
C LYS A 74 13.25 -16.32 -12.42
N PRO A 75 13.09 -17.38 -11.61
CA PRO A 75 13.91 -18.56 -11.81
C PRO A 75 13.74 -18.99 -13.27
N GLU A 76 14.85 -19.29 -13.94
CA GLU A 76 14.84 -20.00 -15.21
C GLU A 76 14.22 -21.38 -14.95
N ILE A 77 12.89 -21.43 -14.99
CA ILE A 77 12.18 -22.68 -15.12
C ILE A 77 12.50 -23.10 -16.54
N ASN A 78 13.27 -24.17 -16.70
CA ASN A 78 13.51 -24.83 -17.98
C ASN A 78 12.15 -25.09 -18.64
N SER A 79 11.69 -24.16 -19.47
CA SER A 79 10.58 -24.37 -20.38
C SER A 79 11.10 -25.34 -21.41
N PHE A 80 10.88 -26.63 -21.15
CA PHE A 80 11.05 -27.67 -22.15
C PHE A 80 10.18 -27.30 -23.37
N PRO A 81 10.72 -27.42 -24.59
CA PRO A 81 10.01 -27.07 -25.82
C PRO A 81 8.73 -27.90 -26.02
#